data_AF-I3I492-F1
#
_entry.id   AF-I3I492-F1
#
_cell.length_a   1.000
_cell.length_b   1.000
_cell.length_c   1.000
_cell.angle_alpha   90.00
_cell.angle_beta   90.00
_cell.angle_gamma   90.00
#
_symmetry.space_group_name_H-M   'P 1'
#
loop_
_entity.id
_entity.type
_entity.pdbx_description
1 polymer ?
#
loop_
_entity_poly.entity_id
_entity_poly.type
_entity_poly.pdbx_seq_one_letter_code
_entity_poly.pdbx_strand_id
1 'polypeptide(L)'
;MKKYVIALTLTAALSSGAYACSKPATKPEFPDPATAVSAQMVKANNDVKAYVKAMQDYLGCAGLSRSAEKKELDDLKAYAESFNVIIRAYKAKAG
;
A
#
# COMPACT_ATOMS: atom_id res chain seq x y z
N MET A 1 53.76 -19.99 23.03
CA MET A 1 53.30 -18.89 23.90
C MET A 1 52.14 -18.18 23.24
N LYS A 2 51.05 -18.08 24.01
CA LYS A 2 49.76 -17.43 23.81
C LYS A 2 49.86 -16.03 23.21
N LYS A 3 49.11 -15.73 22.13
CA LYS A 3 48.40 -14.45 21.88
C LYS A 3 47.22 -14.70 20.94
N TYR A 4 46.04 -14.87 21.55
CA TYR A 4 44.76 -14.74 20.88
C TYR A 4 44.60 -13.28 20.42
N VAL A 5 44.45 -13.06 19.11
CA VAL A 5 43.94 -11.79 18.60
C VAL A 5 42.61 -12.11 17.93
N ILE A 6 41.56 -11.95 18.73
CA ILE A 6 40.17 -11.98 18.29
C ILE A 6 39.97 -10.72 17.46
N ALA A 7 40.04 -10.85 16.13
CA ALA A 7 39.59 -9.82 15.22
C ALA A 7 38.06 -9.94 15.12
N LEU A 8 37.37 -9.29 16.06
CA LEU A 8 35.91 -9.12 16.01
C LEU A 8 35.61 -8.09 14.92
N THR A 9 35.54 -8.53 13.66
CA THR A 9 35.00 -7.70 12.57
C THR A 9 33.50 -7.53 12.83
N LEU A 10 33.11 -6.44 13.50
CA LEU A 10 31.76 -5.92 13.45
C LEU A 10 31.49 -5.53 12.00
N THR A 11 30.99 -6.48 11.21
CA THR A 11 30.33 -6.16 9.96
C THR A 11 29.06 -5.41 10.34
N ALA A 12 29.13 -4.09 10.27
CA ALA A 12 27.99 -3.22 10.41
C ALA A 12 26.94 -3.67 9.40
N ALA A 13 25.91 -4.36 9.88
CA ALA A 13 24.69 -4.58 9.15
C ALA A 13 24.01 -3.22 8.98
N LEU A 14 24.46 -2.44 8.00
CA LEU A 14 23.66 -1.40 7.38
C LEU A 14 22.60 -2.10 6.52
N SER A 15 21.66 -2.79 7.17
CA SER A 15 20.34 -3.00 6.59
C SER A 15 19.57 -1.68 6.72
N SER A 16 20.10 -0.63 6.08
CA SER A 16 19.32 0.51 5.67
C SER A 16 18.42 -0.01 4.57
N GLY A 17 17.27 -0.56 4.96
CA GLY A 17 16.10 -0.62 4.10
C GLY A 17 15.73 0.80 3.75
N ALA A 18 16.50 1.40 2.83
CA ALA A 18 16.09 2.56 2.08
C ALA A 18 14.96 2.09 1.17
N TYR A 19 13.77 1.94 1.75
CA TYR A 19 12.55 2.21 1.02
C TYR A 19 12.63 3.70 0.69
N ALA A 20 13.34 4.03 -0.40
CA ALA A 20 13.20 5.29 -1.06
C ALA A 20 11.70 5.52 -1.17
N CYS A 21 11.20 6.60 -0.59
CA CYS A 21 9.77 6.82 -0.43
C CYS A 21 9.08 6.93 -1.79
N SER A 22 8.79 5.78 -2.37
CA SER A 22 8.37 5.64 -3.75
C SER A 22 6.86 5.62 -3.75
N LYS A 23 6.27 6.63 -4.40
CA LYS A 23 4.83 6.66 -4.63
C LYS A 23 4.41 5.34 -5.27
N PRO A 24 3.47 4.58 -4.69
CA PRO A 24 3.02 3.33 -5.28
C PRO A 24 2.41 3.61 -6.66
N ALA A 25 3.06 3.11 -7.71
CA ALA A 25 2.71 3.43 -9.10
C ALA A 25 1.43 2.73 -9.58
N THR A 26 1.00 1.67 -8.88
CA THR A 26 -0.06 0.79 -9.36
C THR A 26 -1.35 1.09 -8.62
N LYS A 27 -2.20 1.92 -9.21
CA LYS A 27 -3.59 2.07 -8.79
C LYS A 27 -4.36 0.83 -9.27
N PRO A 28 -4.90 -0.02 -8.37
CA PRO A 28 -5.64 -1.21 -8.79
C PRO A 28 -6.86 -0.81 -9.63
N GLU A 29 -7.08 -1.49 -10.75
CA GLU A 29 -8.33 -1.35 -11.49
C GLU A 29 -9.46 -2.03 -10.74
N PHE A 30 -10.65 -1.44 -10.83
CA PHE A 30 -11.83 -2.03 -10.22
C PHE A 30 -12.45 -3.07 -11.15
N PRO A 31 -12.81 -4.25 -10.63
CA PRO A 31 -13.60 -5.21 -11.40
C PRO A 31 -15.01 -4.68 -11.64
N ASP A 32 -15.59 -4.99 -12.80
CA ASP A 32 -16.96 -4.61 -13.13
C ASP A 32 -17.95 -5.37 -12.23
N PRO A 33 -18.76 -4.68 -11.41
CA PRO A 33 -19.69 -5.35 -10.49
C PRO A 33 -20.75 -6.21 -11.19
N ALA A 34 -21.03 -5.97 -12.49
CA ALA A 34 -21.98 -6.74 -13.27
C ALA A 34 -21.42 -8.07 -13.76
N THR A 35 -20.10 -8.23 -13.89
CA THR A 35 -19.45 -9.43 -14.43
C THR A 35 -18.47 -10.09 -13.46
N ALA A 36 -18.11 -9.40 -12.38
CA ALA A 36 -17.15 -9.88 -11.40
C ALA A 36 -17.65 -11.15 -10.70
N VAL A 37 -16.74 -12.12 -10.53
CA VAL A 37 -16.94 -13.26 -9.63
C VAL A 37 -16.44 -12.92 -8.22
N SER A 38 -16.96 -13.63 -7.21
CA SER A 38 -16.62 -13.39 -5.79
C SER A 38 -15.11 -13.39 -5.54
N ALA A 39 -14.38 -14.31 -6.18
CA ALA A 39 -12.92 -14.37 -6.11
C ALA A 39 -12.22 -13.10 -6.63
N GLN A 40 -12.74 -12.49 -7.71
CA GLN A 40 -12.22 -11.23 -8.26
C GLN A 40 -12.51 -10.05 -7.32
N MET A 41 -13.70 -10.01 -6.72
CA MET A 41 -14.07 -8.99 -5.73
C MET A 41 -13.21 -9.07 -4.46
N VAL A 42 -12.91 -10.28 -3.98
CA VAL A 42 -12.03 -10.49 -2.81
C VAL A 42 -10.60 -10.09 -3.14
N LYS A 43 -10.09 -10.47 -4.32
CA LYS A 43 -8.77 -10.05 -4.79
C LYS A 43 -8.68 -8.52 -4.89
N ALA A 44 -9.64 -7.88 -5.54
CA ALA A 44 -9.69 -6.42 -5.68
C ALA A 44 -9.75 -5.73 -4.31
N ASN A 45 -10.48 -6.27 -3.34
CA ASN A 45 -10.53 -5.72 -1.99
C ASN A 45 -9.17 -5.79 -1.27
N ASN A 46 -8.44 -6.90 -1.44
CA ASN A 46 -7.09 -7.03 -0.89
C ASN A 46 -6.10 -6.09 -1.60
N ASP A 47 -6.20 -5.96 -2.91
CA ASP A 47 -5.37 -5.06 -3.72
C ASP A 47 -5.61 -3.59 -3.34
N VAL A 48 -6.88 -3.18 -3.15
CA VAL A 48 -7.24 -1.83 -2.67
C VAL A 48 -6.70 -1.58 -1.26
N LYS A 49 -6.82 -2.55 -0.34
CA LYS A 49 -6.25 -2.42 1.01
C LYS A 49 -4.72 -2.28 0.99
N ALA A 50 -4.04 -3.08 0.17
CA ALA A 50 -2.60 -3.01 0.00
C ALA A 50 -2.17 -1.65 -0.57
N TYR A 51 -2.88 -1.14 -1.57
CA TYR A 51 -2.63 0.18 -2.15
C TYR A 51 -2.85 1.31 -1.14
N VAL A 52 -3.95 1.28 -0.38
CA VAL A 52 -4.22 2.27 0.67
C VAL A 52 -3.11 2.28 1.72
N LYS A 53 -2.66 1.11 2.16
CA LYS A 53 -1.55 1.00 3.10
C LYS A 53 -0.25 1.56 2.51
N ALA A 54 0.11 1.17 1.29
CA ALA A 54 1.31 1.67 0.62
C ALA A 54 1.27 3.20 0.41
N MET A 55 0.10 3.77 0.12
CA MET A 55 -0.08 5.21 0.03
C MET A 55 0.05 5.89 1.39
N GLN A 56 -0.51 5.34 2.46
CA GLN A 56 -0.32 5.86 3.81
C GLN A 56 1.15 5.84 4.24
N ASP A 57 1.85 4.75 3.95
CA ASP A 57 3.28 4.61 4.21
C ASP A 57 4.09 5.64 3.40
N TYR A 58 3.73 5.87 2.12
CA TYR A 58 4.30 6.93 1.28
C TYR A 58 4.06 8.32 1.87
N LEU A 59 2.83 8.64 2.25
CA LEU A 59 2.49 9.94 2.82
C LEU A 59 3.26 10.23 4.11
N GLY A 60 3.44 9.20 4.95
CA GLY A 60 4.19 9.31 6.20
C GLY A 60 5.70 9.52 6.03
N CYS A 61 6.28 9.16 4.88
CA CYS A 61 7.72 9.20 4.66
C CYS A 61 8.16 10.18 3.55
N ALA A 62 7.25 10.61 2.66
CA ALA A 62 7.55 11.52 1.57
C ALA A 62 7.81 12.97 2.01
N GLY A 63 7.52 13.31 3.28
CA GLY A 63 7.76 14.65 3.82
C GLY A 63 6.96 15.75 3.12
N LEU A 64 5.74 15.41 2.66
CA LEU A 64 4.86 16.33 1.93
C LEU A 64 4.41 17.49 2.83
N SER A 65 4.09 18.63 2.22
CA SER A 65 3.40 19.70 2.96
C SER A 65 2.02 19.21 3.41
N ARG A 66 1.51 19.72 4.53
CA ARG A 66 0.18 19.33 5.07
C ARG A 66 -0.95 19.44 4.04
N SER A 67 -0.87 20.43 3.13
CA SER A 67 -1.84 20.61 2.06
C SER A 67 -1.75 19.51 1.00
N ALA A 68 -0.53 19.14 0.59
CA ALA A 68 -0.30 18.06 -0.37
C ALA A 68 -0.65 16.68 0.22
N GLU A 69 -0.28 16.43 1.47
CA GLU A 69 -0.66 15.22 2.22
C GLU A 69 -2.18 15.08 2.30
N LYS A 70 -2.88 16.16 2.69
CA LYS A 70 -4.34 16.16 2.78
C LYS A 70 -4.99 15.89 1.42
N LYS A 71 -4.49 16.52 0.35
CA LYS A 71 -5.01 16.29 -1.01
C LYS A 71 -4.88 14.82 -1.43
N GLU A 72 -3.70 14.23 -1.25
CA GLU A 72 -3.48 12.82 -1.59
C GLU A 72 -4.30 11.87 -0.69
N LEU A 73 -4.50 12.21 0.59
CA LEU A 73 -5.41 11.47 1.48
C LEU A 73 -6.87 11.55 1.03
N ASP A 74 -7.33 12.73 0.61
CA ASP A 74 -8.70 12.91 0.14
C ASP A 74 -8.92 12.20 -1.21
N ASP A 75 -7.94 12.24 -2.11
CA ASP A 75 -7.95 11.46 -3.36
C ASP A 75 -7.96 9.94 -3.08
N LEU A 76 -7.21 9.49 -2.07
CA LEU A 76 -7.20 8.09 -1.63
C LEU A 76 -8.53 7.65 -1.01
N LYS A 77 -9.17 8.51 -0.22
CA LYS A 77 -10.50 8.27 0.35
C LYS A 77 -11.55 8.17 -0.74
N ALA A 78 -11.56 9.10 -1.70
CA ALA A 78 -12.49 9.08 -2.83
C ALA A 78 -12.33 7.78 -3.65
N TYR A 79 -11.10 7.32 -3.85
CA TYR A 79 -10.83 6.02 -4.47
C TYR A 79 -11.40 4.86 -3.65
N ALA A 80 -11.16 4.80 -2.35
CA ALA A 80 -11.73 3.76 -1.49
C ALA A 80 -13.27 3.78 -1.46
N GLU A 81 -13.87 4.97 -1.50
CA GLU A 81 -15.32 5.15 -1.56
C GLU A 81 -15.90 4.62 -2.87
N SER A 82 -15.26 4.90 -4.01
CA SER A 82 -15.69 4.37 -5.31
C SER A 82 -15.65 2.83 -5.34
N PHE A 83 -14.67 2.21 -4.68
CA PHE A 83 -14.65 0.75 -4.54
C PHE A 83 -15.80 0.22 -3.66
N ASN A 84 -16.18 0.94 -2.61
CA ASN A 84 -17.34 0.58 -1.79
C ASN A 84 -18.65 0.65 -2.58
N VAL A 85 -18.80 1.59 -3.51
CA VAL A 85 -19.96 1.65 -4.43
C VAL A 85 -20.02 0.38 -5.27
N ILE A 86 -18.89 -0.08 -5.81
CA ILE A 86 -18.80 -1.31 -6.60
C ILE A 86 -19.16 -2.54 -5.76
N ILE A 87 -18.67 -2.64 -4.52
CA ILE A 87 -19.06 -3.72 -3.60
C ILE A 87 -20.56 -3.72 -3.34
N ARG A 88 -21.17 -2.55 -3.13
CA ARG A 88 -22.63 -2.43 -2.92
C ARG A 88 -23.40 -2.88 -4.15
N ALA A 89 -22.99 -2.44 -5.34
CA ALA A 89 -23.62 -2.84 -6.61
C ALA A 89 -23.50 -4.35 -6.84
N TYR A 90 -22.32 -4.94 -6.59
CA TYR A 90 -22.11 -6.38 -6.66
C TYR A 90 -23.02 -7.14 -5.68
N LYS A 91 -23.12 -6.68 -4.42
CA LYS A 91 -24.02 -7.27 -3.42
C LYS A 91 -25.50 -7.16 -3.81
N ALA A 92 -25.92 -6.03 -4.38
CA ALA A 92 -27.30 -5.81 -4.82
C ALA A 92 -27.69 -6.73 -5.99
N LYS A 93 -26.75 -7.08 -6.87
CA LYS A 93 -26.94 -8.07 -7.94
C LYS A 93 -27.01 -9.50 -7.40
N ALA A 94 -26.18 -9.83 -6.41
CA ALA A 94 -26.06 -11.19 -5.87
C ALA A 94 -27.20 -11.57 -4.90
N GLY A 95 -28.10 -10.63 -4.59
CA GLY A 95 -29.27 -10.82 -3.73
C GLY A 95 -30.56 -11.04 -4.50
#